data_AF-A0A7S7LXD5-F1
#
_entry.id   AF-A0A7S7LXD5-F1
#
_cell.length_a   1.000
_cell.length_b   1.000
_cell.length_c   1.000
_cell.angle_alpha   90.00
_cell.angle_beta   90.00
_cell.angle_gamma   90.00
#
_symmetry.space_group_name_H-M   'P 1'
#
loop_
_entity.id
_entity.type
_entity.pdbx_description
1 polymer ?
#
loop_
_entity_poly.entity_id
_entity_poly.type
_entity_poly.pdbx_seq_one_letter_code
_entity_poly.pdbx_strand_id
1 'polypeptide(L)'
;MAKPHFIFTKYTNSFSVHVDNLEQLSVQQIQQIEAFVSERNGIFDFNTYTFVIKKRLEFNEFILLLEHILLEAVCEEKILKIQQKSKVEFGKFKGMFYSDIPDAYLLWLKSNYRGKDRSIIEAEVSFRSI
;
A
#
# COMPACT_ATOMS: atom_id res chain seq x y z
N MET A 1 0.15 18.19 22.72
CA MET A 1 -0.80 18.24 21.59
C MET A 1 -0.65 16.96 20.79
N ALA A 2 -1.73 16.39 20.26
CA ALA A 2 -1.65 15.22 19.38
C ALA A 2 -0.97 15.63 18.06
N LYS A 3 0.02 14.86 17.63
CA LYS A 3 0.71 15.03 16.35
C LYS A 3 -0.03 14.24 15.28
N PRO A 4 -0.31 14.79 14.08
CA PRO A 4 -0.98 14.05 13.02
C PRO A 4 -0.20 12.78 12.66
N HIS A 5 -0.90 11.67 12.47
CA HIS A 5 -0.32 10.40 12.04
C HIS A 5 -0.73 10.13 10.60
N PHE A 6 0.23 10.28 9.69
CA PHE A 6 0.07 10.07 8.25
C PHE A 6 0.62 8.73 7.81
N ILE A 7 -0.23 7.90 7.22
CA ILE A 7 0.14 6.62 6.62
C ILE A 7 0.15 6.81 5.10
N PHE A 8 1.35 6.94 4.53
CA PHE A 8 1.56 7.10 3.10
C PHE A 8 1.51 5.73 2.41
N THR A 9 0.57 5.55 1.49
CA THR A 9 0.43 4.34 0.69
C THR A 9 0.72 4.64 -0.77
N LYS A 10 1.75 3.98 -1.33
CA LYS A 10 2.13 4.13 -2.74
C LYS A 10 1.43 3.09 -3.62
N TYR A 11 0.83 3.55 -4.70
CA TYR A 11 0.29 2.71 -5.78
C TYR A 11 1.12 2.88 -7.06
N THR A 12 0.83 2.09 -8.09
CA THR A 12 1.57 2.08 -9.36
C THR A 12 1.61 3.45 -10.06
N ASN A 13 0.52 4.22 -10.00
CA ASN A 13 0.38 5.51 -10.69
C ASN A 13 -0.12 6.65 -9.78
N SER A 14 -0.38 6.36 -8.51
CA SER A 14 -0.98 7.27 -7.54
C SER A 14 -0.45 6.98 -6.15
N PHE A 15 -0.77 7.82 -5.19
CA PHE A 15 -0.55 7.56 -3.77
C PHE A 15 -1.78 8.01 -2.99
N SER A 16 -1.95 7.48 -1.79
CA SER A 16 -2.95 7.97 -0.84
C SER A 16 -2.31 8.11 0.52
N VAL A 17 -2.68 9.14 1.26
CA VAL A 17 -2.24 9.32 2.65
C VAL A 17 -3.45 9.19 3.54
N HIS A 18 -3.38 8.25 4.49
CA HIS A 18 -4.41 8.08 5.51
C HIS A 18 -4.02 8.80 6.79
N VAL A 19 -4.99 9.46 7.43
CA VAL A 19 -4.79 10.15 8.71
C VAL A 19 -5.42 9.28 9.80
N ASP A 20 -4.59 8.48 10.47
CA ASP A 20 -5.05 7.47 11.42
C ASP A 20 -5.69 8.09 12.67
N ASN A 21 -5.16 9.22 13.13
CA ASN A 21 -5.60 9.89 14.34
C ASN A 21 -6.41 11.17 14.09
N LEU A 22 -7.13 11.25 12.98
CA LEU A 22 -7.90 12.45 12.61
C LEU A 22 -8.85 12.93 13.72
N GLU A 23 -9.48 11.99 14.42
CA GLU A 23 -10.43 12.27 15.52
C GLU A 23 -9.76 12.85 16.77
N GLN A 24 -8.44 12.67 16.92
CA GLN A 24 -7.65 13.19 18.04
C GLN A 24 -7.05 14.57 17.74
N LEU A 25 -7.16 15.03 16.49
CA LEU A 25 -6.65 16.33 16.05
C LEU A 25 -7.64 17.45 16.37
N SER A 26 -7.10 18.65 16.59
CA SER A 26 -7.94 19.84 16.72
C SER A 26 -8.55 20.24 15.37
N VAL A 27 -9.70 20.90 15.40
CA VAL A 27 -10.37 21.42 14.18
C VAL A 27 -9.43 22.30 13.36
N GLN A 28 -8.55 23.09 14.02
CA GLN A 28 -7.56 23.92 13.35
C GLN A 28 -6.53 23.10 12.57
N GLN A 29 -6.05 21.98 13.14
CA GLN A 29 -5.12 21.08 12.44
C GLN A 29 -5.80 20.41 11.24
N ILE A 30 -7.06 20.01 11.38
CA ILE A 30 -7.83 19.41 10.27
C ILE A 30 -7.98 20.43 9.13
N GLN A 31 -8.31 21.69 9.45
CA GLN A 31 -8.39 22.77 8.47
C GLN A 31 -7.03 23.06 7.80
N GLN A 32 -5.92 22.97 8.54
CA GLN A 32 -4.58 23.12 7.96
C GLN A 32 -4.27 22.00 6.96
N ILE A 33 -4.65 20.76 7.28
CA ILE A 33 -4.47 19.62 6.36
C ILE A 33 -5.35 19.79 5.13
N GLU A 34 -6.61 20.18 5.29
CA GLU A 34 -7.52 20.45 4.17
C GLU A 34 -7.00 21.59 3.27
N ALA A 35 -6.50 22.67 3.86
CA ALA A 35 -5.90 23.79 3.14
C ALA A 35 -4.65 23.35 2.36
N PHE A 36 -3.77 22.55 2.99
CA PHE A 36 -2.59 21.98 2.34
C PHE A 36 -2.97 21.11 1.14
N VAL A 37 -3.97 20.23 1.30
CA VAL A 37 -4.42 19.35 0.22
C VAL A 37 -5.06 20.17 -0.91
N SER A 38 -5.88 21.16 -0.57
CA SER A 38 -6.55 22.05 -1.53
C SER A 38 -5.56 22.92 -2.32
N GLU A 39 -4.54 23.49 -1.65
CA GLU A 39 -3.47 24.27 -2.30
C GLU A 39 -2.74 23.44 -3.36
N ARG A 40 -2.59 22.13 -3.12
CA ARG A 40 -1.92 21.20 -4.03
C ARG A 40 -2.87 20.52 -5.02
N ASN A 41 -4.09 21.04 -5.18
CA ASN A 41 -5.14 20.48 -6.04
C ASN A 41 -5.46 19.02 -5.74
N GLY A 42 -5.31 18.62 -4.47
CA GLY A 42 -5.69 17.33 -3.96
C GLY A 42 -7.16 17.27 -3.54
N ILE A 43 -7.58 16.08 -3.12
CA ILE A 43 -8.91 15.81 -2.58
C ILE A 43 -8.71 15.16 -1.21
N PHE A 44 -9.38 15.71 -0.21
CA PHE A 44 -9.47 15.13 1.13
C PHE A 44 -10.82 14.43 1.28
N ASP A 45 -10.80 13.13 1.57
CA ASP A 45 -12.00 12.35 1.85
C ASP A 45 -12.15 12.19 3.38
N PHE A 46 -13.16 12.87 3.92
CA PHE A 46 -13.48 12.83 5.35
C PHE A 46 -14.18 11.55 5.77
N ASN A 47 -14.71 10.72 4.86
CA ASN A 47 -15.33 9.45 5.23
C ASN A 47 -14.29 8.35 5.48
N THR A 48 -13.22 8.35 4.69
CA THR A 48 -12.13 7.37 4.80
C THR A 48 -10.89 7.93 5.50
N TYR A 49 -10.93 9.19 5.92
CA TYR A 49 -9.80 9.93 6.49
C TYR A 49 -8.55 9.84 5.62
N THR A 50 -8.74 9.88 4.29
CA THR A 50 -7.64 9.75 3.31
C THR A 50 -7.61 10.95 2.39
N PHE A 51 -6.41 11.37 1.99
CA PHE A 51 -6.26 12.37 0.94
C PHE A 51 -5.30 11.93 -0.15
N VAL A 52 -5.48 12.53 -1.32
CA VAL A 52 -4.69 12.30 -2.53
C VAL A 52 -4.33 13.64 -3.14
N ILE A 53 -3.10 13.81 -3.61
CA ILE A 53 -2.64 15.01 -4.30
C ILE A 53 -2.35 14.64 -5.76
N LYS A 54 -2.66 15.54 -6.71
CA LYS A 54 -2.47 15.29 -8.16
C LYS A 54 -1.01 15.10 -8.58
N LYS A 55 -0.06 15.64 -7.82
CA LYS A 55 1.37 15.54 -8.13
C LYS A 55 1.90 14.17 -7.72
N ARG A 56 2.62 13.47 -8.62
CA ARG A 56 3.38 12.28 -8.23
C ARG A 56 4.44 12.69 -7.22
N LEU A 57 4.35 12.13 -6.02
CA LEU A 57 5.24 12.42 -4.89
C LEU A 57 5.77 11.09 -4.36
N GLU A 58 7.07 11.04 -4.12
CA GLU A 58 7.70 9.98 -3.35
C GLU A 58 7.54 10.24 -1.85
N PHE A 59 7.64 9.20 -1.01
CA PHE A 59 7.49 9.33 0.44
C PHE A 59 8.46 10.35 1.05
N ASN A 60 9.72 10.35 0.61
CA ASN A 60 10.71 11.35 1.05
C ASN A 60 10.30 12.79 0.68
N GLU A 61 9.72 13.00 -0.50
CA GLU A 61 9.25 14.34 -0.89
C GLU A 61 8.06 14.77 -0.04
N PHE A 62 7.18 13.82 0.33
CA PHE A 62 6.08 14.08 1.23
C PHE A 62 6.56 14.50 2.63
N ILE A 63 7.57 13.83 3.19
CA ILE A 63 8.18 14.24 4.47
C ILE A 63 8.75 15.65 4.37
N LEU A 64 9.54 15.95 3.33
CA LEU A 64 10.12 17.29 3.12
C LEU A 64 9.05 18.39 2.99
N LEU A 65 7.90 18.07 2.38
CA LEU A 65 6.78 19.00 2.29
C LEU A 65 6.15 19.29 3.65
N LEU A 66 6.00 18.28 4.50
CA LEU A 66 5.47 18.46 5.85
C LEU A 66 6.44 19.27 6.73
N GLU A 67 7.74 19.02 6.60
CA GLU A 67 8.79 19.81 7.28
C GLU A 67 8.77 21.29 6.85
N HIS A 68 8.58 21.56 5.55
CA HIS A 68 8.47 22.94 5.05
C HIS A 68 7.25 23.70 5.60
N ILE A 69 6.18 22.97 5.95
CA ILE A 69 4.96 23.53 6.53
C ILE A 69 5.05 23.63 8.06
N LEU A 70 6.19 23.22 8.65
CA LEU A 70 6.42 23.15 10.10
C LEU A 70 5.36 22.31 10.82
N LEU A 71 4.79 21.32 10.12
CA LEU A 71 3.79 20.43 10.69
C LEU A 71 4.51 19.23 11.34
N GLU A 72 4.61 19.24 12.67
CA GLU A 72 5.15 18.10 13.41
C GLU A 72 4.19 16.90 13.34
N ALA A 73 4.41 16.01 12.36
CA ALA A 73 3.60 14.82 12.14
C ALA A 73 4.42 13.53 12.17
N VAL A 74 3.78 12.44 12.59
CA VAL A 74 4.31 11.08 12.48
C VAL A 74 3.97 10.57 11.08
N CYS A 75 4.97 10.11 10.32
CA CYS A 75 4.78 9.61 8.97
C CYS A 75 5.21 8.15 8.90
N GLU A 76 4.33 7.28 8.43
CA GLU A 76 4.61 5.87 8.15
C GLU A 76 4.45 5.60 6.66
N GLU A 77 5.40 4.85 6.07
CA GLU A 77 5.28 4.37 4.70
C GLU A 77 4.67 2.96 4.68
N LYS A 78 3.49 2.84 4.09
CA LYS A 78 2.84 1.57 3.81
C LYS A 78 3.11 1.16 2.36
N ILE A 79 4.14 0.34 2.19
CA ILE A 79 4.42 -0.30 0.90
C ILE A 79 3.40 -1.42 0.71
N LEU A 80 2.48 -1.25 -0.25
CA LEU A 80 1.63 -2.34 -0.70
C LEU A 80 2.54 -3.41 -1.29
N LYS A 81 2.72 -4.51 -0.56
CA LYS A 81 3.24 -5.76 -1.14
C LYS A 81 2.20 -6.20 -2.17
N ILE A 82 2.39 -5.77 -3.41
CA ILE A 82 1.66 -6.30 -4.56
C ILE A 82 1.99 -7.79 -4.55
N GLN A 83 1.11 -8.61 -4.00
CA GLN A 83 1.12 -10.04 -4.27
C GLN A 83 0.99 -10.14 -5.77
N GLN A 84 2.10 -10.43 -6.46
CA GLN A 84 2.06 -10.76 -7.86
C GLN A 84 1.22 -12.03 -7.96
N LYS A 85 -0.08 -11.85 -8.23
CA LYS A 85 -1.03 -12.93 -8.45
C LYS A 85 -0.69 -13.56 -9.79
N SER A 86 0.40 -14.30 -9.81
CA SER A 86 0.83 -15.08 -10.94
C SER A 86 -0.21 -16.18 -11.16
N LYS A 87 -0.62 -16.35 -12.41
CA LYS A 87 -1.54 -17.42 -12.78
C LYS A 87 -0.73 -18.66 -13.11
N VAL A 88 -1.28 -19.81 -12.77
CA VAL A 88 -0.74 -21.09 -13.19
C VAL A 88 -0.88 -21.18 -14.72
N GLU A 89 0.23 -21.33 -15.45
CA GLU A 89 0.20 -21.38 -16.91
C GLU A 89 0.02 -22.81 -17.48
N PHE A 90 0.03 -23.84 -16.62
CA PHE A 90 0.08 -25.24 -17.01
C PHE A 90 -0.71 -26.17 -16.07
N GLY A 91 -0.98 -27.40 -16.54
CA GLY A 91 -1.64 -28.43 -15.71
C GLY A 91 -3.14 -28.23 -15.49
N LYS A 92 -3.66 -28.90 -14.46
CA LYS A 92 -5.11 -29.00 -14.15
C LYS A 92 -5.72 -27.67 -13.72
N PHE A 93 -4.91 -26.79 -13.12
CA PHE A 93 -5.34 -25.49 -12.58
C PHE A 93 -4.90 -24.32 -13.47
N LYS A 94 -4.62 -24.57 -14.76
CA LYS A 94 -4.24 -23.55 -15.72
C LYS A 94 -5.25 -22.39 -15.75
N GLY A 95 -4.77 -21.18 -15.54
CA GLY A 95 -5.58 -19.95 -15.50
C GLY A 95 -6.02 -19.52 -14.09
N MET A 96 -5.88 -20.37 -13.06
CA MET A 96 -6.12 -19.99 -11.67
C MET A 96 -4.89 -19.34 -11.06
N PHE A 97 -5.07 -18.55 -10.00
CA PHE A 97 -3.95 -17.97 -9.26
C PHE A 97 -3.26 -19.03 -8.40
N TYR A 98 -1.94 -18.89 -8.20
CA TYR A 98 -1.22 -19.74 -7.24
C TYR A 98 -1.80 -19.61 -5.81
N SER A 99 -2.51 -18.53 -5.49
CA SER A 99 -3.21 -18.35 -4.21
C SER A 99 -4.52 -19.14 -4.07
N ASP A 100 -5.13 -19.58 -5.18
CA ASP A 100 -6.41 -20.29 -5.16
C ASP A 100 -6.28 -21.82 -5.29
N ILE A 101 -5.07 -22.32 -5.56
CA ILE A 101 -4.86 -23.76 -5.71
C ILE A 101 -4.69 -24.45 -4.34
N PRO A 102 -5.10 -25.74 -4.22
CA PRO A 102 -4.91 -26.51 -2.99
C PRO A 102 -3.44 -26.69 -2.61
N ASP A 103 -3.12 -26.68 -1.31
CA ASP A 103 -1.76 -26.81 -0.80
C ASP A 103 -1.07 -28.10 -1.25
N ALA A 104 -1.81 -29.20 -1.31
CA ALA A 104 -1.31 -30.48 -1.82
C ALA A 104 -0.80 -30.37 -3.27
N TYR A 105 -1.48 -29.58 -4.11
CA TYR A 105 -1.07 -29.35 -5.49
C TYR A 105 0.11 -28.39 -5.59
N LEU A 106 0.16 -27.40 -4.70
CA LEU A 106 1.25 -26.40 -4.64
C LEU A 106 2.57 -27.05 -4.16
N LEU A 107 2.50 -27.97 -3.19
CA LEU A 107 3.63 -28.82 -2.77
C LEU A 107 4.09 -29.76 -3.88
N TRP A 108 3.15 -30.39 -4.60
CA TRP A 108 3.48 -31.21 -5.75
C TRP A 108 4.18 -30.40 -6.85
N LEU A 109 3.69 -29.18 -7.12
CA LEU A 109 4.30 -28.25 -8.06
C LEU A 109 5.73 -27.89 -7.66
N LYS A 110 5.98 -27.59 -6.37
CA LYS A 110 7.33 -27.30 -5.87
C LYS A 110 8.31 -28.45 -6.13
N SER A 111 7.87 -29.70 -5.95
CA SER A 111 8.72 -30.88 -6.15
C SER A 111 8.88 -31.30 -7.61
N ASN A 112 7.88 -31.05 -8.46
CA ASN A 112 7.82 -31.61 -9.82
C ASN A 112 8.08 -30.57 -10.93
N TYR A 113 7.83 -29.29 -10.68
CA TYR A 113 7.99 -28.24 -11.68
C TYR A 113 9.42 -27.68 -11.69
N ARG A 114 10.03 -27.67 -12.88
CA ARG A 114 11.39 -27.13 -13.12
C ARG A 114 11.40 -25.93 -14.08
N GLY A 115 10.23 -25.35 -14.35
CA GLY A 115 10.09 -24.21 -15.25
C GLY A 115 10.37 -22.87 -14.59
N LYS A 116 10.08 -21.79 -15.33
CA LYS A 116 10.40 -20.40 -14.93
C LYS A 116 9.63 -19.94 -13.68
N ASP A 117 8.45 -20.50 -13.42
CA ASP A 117 7.59 -20.12 -12.28
C ASP A 117 7.95 -20.80 -10.96
N ARG A 118 9.06 -21.55 -10.89
CA ARG A 118 9.48 -22.22 -9.67
C ARG A 118 9.70 -21.23 -8.51
N SER A 119 10.33 -20.09 -8.78
CA SER A 119 10.54 -19.03 -7.77
C SER A 119 9.22 -18.46 -7.23
N ILE A 120 8.18 -18.42 -8.07
CA ILE A 120 6.84 -17.95 -7.70
C ILE A 120 6.15 -18.98 -6.81
N ILE A 121 6.23 -20.27 -7.18
CA ILE A 121 5.67 -21.37 -6.38
C ILE A 121 6.35 -21.43 -5.02
N GLU A 122 7.69 -21.31 -4.95
CA GLU A 122 8.43 -21.32 -3.68
C GLU A 122 8.09 -20.11 -2.79
N ALA A 123 7.90 -18.93 -3.38
CA ALA A 123 7.42 -17.76 -2.65
C ALA A 123 6.01 -17.98 -2.08
N GLU A 124 5.10 -18.57 -2.86
CA GLU A 124 3.72 -18.84 -2.42
C GLU A 124 3.66 -19.94 -1.34
N VAL A 125 4.45 -21.02 -1.45
CA VAL A 125 4.60 -22.03 -0.37
C VAL A 125 5.08 -21.36 0.92
N SER A 126 6.08 -20.50 0.81
CA SER A 126 6.68 -19.83 1.97
C SER A 126 5.70 -18.83 2.60
N PHE A 127 4.87 -18.16 1.79
CA PHE A 127 3.82 -17.27 2.25
C PHE A 127 2.72 -18.00 3.03
N ARG A 128 2.33 -19.21 2.62
CA ARG A 128 1.30 -20.02 3.29
C ARG A 128 1.80 -20.81 4.51
N SER A 129 3.12 -20.97 4.64
CA SER A 129 3.73 -21.69 5.77
C SER A 129 4.01 -20.78 6.98
N ILE A 130 3.72 -19.47 6.87
CA ILE A 130 3.76 -18.45 7.93
C ILE A 130 2.33 -18.24 8.42
#